data_AF-A0A3D2SMQ1-F1
#
_entry.id   AF-A0A3D2SMQ1-F1
#
_cell.length_a   1.000
_cell.length_b   1.000
_cell.length_c   1.000
_cell.angle_alpha   90.00
_cell.angle_beta   90.00
_cell.angle_gamma   90.00
#
_symmetry.space_group_name_H-M   'P 1'
#
loop_
_entity.id
_entity.type
_entity.pdbx_description
1 polymer ?
#
loop_
_entity_poly.entity_id
_entity_poly.type
_entity_poly.pdbx_seq_one_letter_code
_entity_poly.pdbx_strand_id
1 'polypeptide(L)'
;EHMSEALLVDPTDKMAMVNALKKALEMPRHERISRYKQLMKGLKNFDINDWRNAFLNDLQNKTAMQDFRFLGMRNVNPIYQNL
;
A
#
# COMPACT_ATOMS: atom_id res chain seq x y z
N GLU A 1 1.81 -8.72 0.79
CA GLU A 1 3.08 -8.51 0.06
C GLU A 1 2.88 -8.78 -1.43
N HIS A 2 3.44 -7.92 -2.31
CA HIS A 2 3.28 -8.03 -3.77
C HIS A 2 4.46 -8.72 -4.48
N MET A 3 5.57 -8.97 -3.78
CA MET A 3 6.82 -9.52 -4.35
C MET A 3 7.35 -10.72 -3.55
N SER A 4 6.48 -11.64 -3.15
CA SER A 4 6.81 -12.78 -2.27
C SER A 4 7.89 -13.73 -2.82
N GLU A 5 8.10 -13.74 -4.14
CA GLU A 5 9.06 -14.61 -4.83
C GLU A 5 10.41 -13.95 -5.11
N ALA A 6 10.61 -12.72 -4.61
CA ALA A 6 11.87 -12.01 -4.76
C ALA A 6 12.97 -12.69 -3.94
N LEU A 7 14.22 -12.54 -4.39
CA LEU A 7 15.38 -12.85 -3.56
C LEU A 7 15.58 -11.67 -2.59
N LEU A 8 15.09 -11.83 -1.36
CA LEU A 8 15.26 -10.83 -0.30
C LEU A 8 16.70 -10.86 0.22
N VAL A 9 17.23 -9.67 0.47
CA VAL A 9 18.60 -9.45 0.93
C VAL A 9 18.62 -8.37 2.00
N ASP A 10 19.49 -8.55 2.98
CA ASP A 10 19.91 -7.45 3.85
C ASP A 10 20.97 -6.64 3.09
N PRO A 11 20.72 -5.36 2.76
CA PRO A 11 21.67 -4.55 2.02
C PRO A 11 22.92 -4.19 2.83
N THR A 12 22.89 -4.32 4.15
CA THR A 12 24.03 -4.03 5.03
C THR A 12 24.97 -5.23 5.20
N ASP A 13 24.48 -6.44 4.91
CA ASP A 13 25.29 -7.65 4.88
C ASP A 13 25.83 -7.90 3.46
N LYS A 14 27.11 -7.56 3.28
CA LYS A 14 27.82 -7.77 2.02
C LYS A 14 27.84 -9.25 1.59
N MET A 15 27.94 -10.19 2.53
CA MET A 15 27.97 -11.61 2.20
C MET A 15 26.60 -12.12 1.79
N ALA A 16 25.53 -11.67 2.46
CA ALA A 16 24.16 -11.96 2.04
C ALA A 16 23.88 -11.45 0.61
N MET A 17 24.32 -10.24 0.29
CA MET A 17 24.22 -9.66 -1.06
C MET A 17 24.95 -10.51 -2.11
N VAL A 18 26.21 -10.91 -1.85
CA VAL A 18 26.99 -11.78 -2.75
C VAL A 18 26.29 -13.12 -2.97
N ASN A 19 25.78 -13.75 -1.91
CA ASN A 19 25.09 -15.03 -2.00
C ASN A 19 23.80 -14.93 -2.82
N ALA A 20 23.03 -13.85 -2.67
CA ALA A 20 21.82 -13.64 -3.44
C ALA A 20 22.10 -13.37 -4.92
N LEU A 21 23.14 -12.59 -5.24
CA LEU A 21 23.58 -12.37 -6.61
C LEU A 21 24.05 -13.68 -7.26
N LYS A 22 24.85 -14.47 -6.55
CA LYS A 22 25.27 -15.80 -7.00
C LYS A 22 24.06 -16.69 -7.29
N LYS A 23 23.11 -16.77 -6.35
CA LYS A 23 21.85 -17.50 -6.52
C LYS A 23 21.08 -17.01 -7.75
N ALA A 24 20.99 -15.71 -7.98
CA ALA A 24 20.30 -15.14 -9.14
C ALA A 24 20.95 -15.56 -10.48
N LEU A 25 22.29 -15.58 -10.53
CA LEU A 25 23.07 -15.97 -11.72
C LEU A 25 22.98 -17.48 -12.00
N GLU A 26 23.01 -18.30 -10.96
CA GLU A 26 22.96 -19.76 -11.06
C GLU A 26 21.53 -20.31 -11.19
N MET A 27 20.51 -19.46 -11.03
CA MET A 27 19.11 -19.88 -11.03
C MET A 27 18.69 -20.54 -12.36
N PRO A 28 18.18 -21.79 -12.31
CA PRO A 28 17.68 -22.48 -13.49
C PRO A 28 16.60 -21.68 -14.23
N ARG A 29 16.58 -21.78 -15.57
CA ARG A 29 15.63 -21.02 -16.42
C ARG A 29 14.17 -21.21 -16.01
N HIS A 30 13.77 -22.44 -15.66
CA HIS A 30 12.40 -22.74 -15.26
C HIS A 30 12.01 -22.02 -13.96
N GLU A 31 12.91 -21.98 -12.97
CA GLU A 31 12.70 -21.27 -11.71
C GLU A 31 12.60 -19.76 -11.95
N ARG A 32 13.50 -19.19 -12.78
CA ARG A 32 13.45 -17.76 -13.16
C ARG A 32 12.11 -17.38 -13.77
N ILE A 33 11.60 -18.19 -14.70
CA ILE A 33 10.30 -17.97 -15.34
C ILE A 33 9.16 -18.06 -14.31
N SER A 34 9.21 -19.05 -13.43
CA SER A 34 8.19 -19.23 -12.39
C SER A 34 8.13 -18.03 -11.45
N ARG A 35 9.27 -17.63 -10.87
CA ARG A 35 9.38 -16.45 -9.99
C ARG A 35 8.90 -15.18 -10.71
N TYR A 36 9.36 -14.95 -11.94
CA TYR A 36 8.95 -13.78 -12.72
C TYR A 36 7.42 -13.70 -12.91
N LYS A 37 6.78 -14.82 -13.27
CA LYS A 37 5.32 -14.86 -13.44
C LYS A 37 4.59 -14.49 -12.16
N GLN A 38 5.05 -15.00 -11.01
CA GLN A 38 4.45 -14.70 -9.72
C GLN A 38 4.66 -13.23 -9.31
N LEU A 39 5.87 -12.69 -9.50
CA LEU A 39 6.18 -11.28 -9.24
C LEU A 39 5.32 -10.34 -10.10
N MET A 40 5.20 -10.63 -11.40
CA MET A 40 4.36 -9.83 -12.31
C MET A 40 2.87 -9.94 -11.99
N LYS A 41 2.40 -11.11 -11.53
CA LYS A 41 1.03 -11.26 -11.06
C LYS A 41 0.76 -10.35 -9.85
N GLY A 42 1.69 -10.31 -8.89
CA GLY A 42 1.56 -9.43 -7.72
C GLY A 42 1.46 -7.94 -8.07
N LEU A 43 2.25 -7.49 -9.06
CA LEU A 43 2.19 -6.11 -9.58
C LEU A 43 0.92 -5.81 -10.36
N LYS A 44 0.40 -6.77 -11.14
CA LYS A 44 -0.85 -6.61 -11.90
C LYS A 44 -2.10 -6.62 -11.02
N ASN A 45 -2.03 -7.24 -9.85
CA ASN A 45 -3.15 -7.31 -8.91
C ASN A 45 -3.39 -5.98 -8.17
N PHE A 46 -2.37 -5.11 -8.09
CA PHE A 46 -2.46 -3.84 -7.41
C PHE A 46 -1.44 -2.87 -8.00
N ASP A 47 -1.88 -2.09 -8.98
CA ASP A 47 -1.06 -1.10 -9.66
C ASP A 47 -1.21 0.30 -9.03
N ILE A 48 -0.61 1.30 -9.68
CA ILE A 48 -0.66 2.70 -9.21
C ILE A 48 -2.07 3.29 -9.21
N ASN A 49 -2.94 2.87 -10.12
CA ASN A 49 -4.34 3.31 -10.16
C ASN A 49 -5.12 2.71 -9.00
N ASP A 50 -4.89 1.44 -8.68
CA ASP A 50 -5.51 0.78 -7.53
C ASP A 50 -5.14 1.50 -6.23
N TRP A 51 -3.85 1.81 -6.04
CA TRP A 51 -3.38 2.58 -4.89
C TRP A 51 -4.03 3.97 -4.83
N ARG A 52 -4.04 4.71 -5.95
CA ARG A 52 -4.64 6.05 -6.02
C ARG A 52 -6.11 6.00 -5.64
N ASN A 53 -6.87 5.08 -6.22
CA ASN A 53 -8.30 4.96 -5.98
C ASN A 53 -8.58 4.55 -4.52
N ALA A 54 -7.83 3.60 -3.97
CA ALA A 54 -7.93 3.21 -2.57
C ALA A 54 -7.69 4.40 -1.63
N PHE A 55 -6.62 5.17 -1.87
CA PHE A 55 -6.30 6.34 -1.06
C PHE A 55 -7.36 7.44 -1.15
N LEU A 56 -7.88 7.73 -2.35
CA LEU A 56 -8.95 8.71 -2.52
C LEU A 56 -10.27 8.27 -1.86
N ASN A 57 -10.61 6.98 -1.96
CA ASN A 57 -11.77 6.42 -1.27
C ASN A 57 -11.64 6.57 0.25
N ASP A 58 -10.46 6.29 0.82
CA ASP A 58 -10.21 6.46 2.25
C ASP A 58 -10.37 7.92 2.70
N LEU A 59 -9.93 8.89 1.89
CA LEU A 59 -10.12 10.31 2.16
C LEU A 59 -11.60 10.71 2.13
N GLN A 60 -12.34 10.28 1.11
CA GLN A 60 -13.78 10.57 0.99
C GLN A 60 -14.59 9.98 2.15
N ASN A 61 -14.27 8.74 2.54
CA ASN A 61 -14.93 8.05 3.66
C ASN A 61 -14.64 8.73 5.01
N LYS A 62 -13.44 9.33 5.19
CA LYS A 62 -13.13 10.13 6.38
C LYS A 62 -13.81 11.49 6.40
N THR A 63 -13.99 12.13 5.24
CA THR A 63 -14.72 13.41 5.14
C THR A 63 -16.21 13.21 5.46
N ALA A 64 -16.83 12.10 5.04
CA ALA A 64 -18.20 11.76 5.42
C ALA A 64 -18.39 11.57 6.94
N MET A 65 -17.34 11.20 7.69
CA MET A 65 -17.37 11.15 9.17
C MET A 65 -17.21 12.54 9.83
N GLN A 66 -16.81 13.59 9.10
CA GLN A 66 -16.74 14.96 9.62
C GLN A 66 -18.06 15.73 9.47
N ASP A 67 -18.93 15.34 8.54
CA ASP A 67 -20.25 15.96 8.35
C ASP A 67 -21.23 15.68 9.51
N PHE A 68 -20.95 14.69 10.36
CA PHE A 68 -21.71 14.48 11.60
C PHE A 68 -21.55 15.61 12.63
N ARG A 69 -20.54 16.49 12.50
CA ARG A 69 -20.42 17.69 13.35
C ARG A 69 -21.28 18.86 12.88
N PHE A 70 -21.82 18.82 11.66
CA PHE A 70 -22.64 19.90 11.10
C PHE A 70 -24.16 19.68 11.26
N LEU A 71 -24.61 18.46 11.57
CA LEU A 71 -26.03 18.16 11.83
C LEU A 71 -26.47 18.35 13.30
N GLY A 72 -25.53 18.65 14.21
CA GLY A 72 -25.80 18.92 15.63
C GLY A 72 -26.07 20.39 16.00
N MET A 73 -25.95 21.33 15.05
CA MET A 73 -26.16 22.77 15.31
C MET A 73 -27.54 23.29 14.85
N ARG A 74 -28.58 22.49 15.03
CA ARG A 74 -29.97 23.00 15.12
C ARG A 74 -30.49 22.82 16.53
N ASN A 75 -29.89 23.54 17.47
CA ASN A 75 -30.49 23.97 18.74
C ASN A 75 -29.56 25.02 19.35
N VAL A 76 -29.53 26.20 18.72
CA VAL A 76 -28.96 27.40 19.34
C VAL A 76 -29.72 27.68 20.64
N ASN A 77 -29.02 27.57 21.77
CA ASN A 77 -29.51 27.91 23.09
C ASN A 77 -29.67 29.45 23.18
N PRO A 78 -30.85 30.00 23.52
CA PRO A 78 -31.15 31.44 23.35
C PRO A 78 -30.43 32.38 24.33
N ILE A 79 -29.49 31.89 25.15
CA ILE A 79 -28.87 32.65 26.25
C ILE A 79 -27.88 33.73 25.76
N TYR A 80 -27.46 33.73 24.49
CA TYR A 80 -26.49 34.71 23.95
C TYR A 80 -27.10 35.90 23.21
N GLN A 81 -28.39 36.20 23.38
CA GLN A 81 -29.03 37.33 22.70
C GLN A 81 -29.00 38.67 23.44
N ASN A 82 -28.44 38.77 24.67
CA ASN A 82 -28.37 40.04 25.41
C ASN A 82 -27.04 40.24 26.15
N LEU A 83 -25.94 40.37 25.40
CA LEU A 83 -24.72 41.05 25.85
C LEU A 83 -24.25 42.00 24.74
#